data_AF-A0A969N524-F1
#
_entry.id   AF-A0A969N524-F1
#
_cell.length_a   1.000
_cell.length_b   1.000
_cell.length_c   1.000
_cell.angle_alpha   90.00
_cell.angle_beta   90.00
_cell.angle_gamma   90.00
#
_symmetry.space_group_name_H-M   'P 1'
#
loop_
_entity.id
_entity.type
_entity.pdbx_description
1 polymer ?
#
loop_
_entity_poly.entity_id
_entity_poly.type
_entity_poly.pdbx_seq_one_letter_code
_entity_poly.pdbx_strand_id
1 'polypeptide(L)'
;MGKPPAKPAKNVPDSLRWLIQPALFASLGLHVLLLLLPLPDRSIPEPVALEADTQVRVTPLPAPRTTPTASAPPSPTPSPSPSPQPSVLPTPMPRQAVVQRPAVVARPPTPQPPALPRIQSPPASPSPSPAPLATLALPSPDPVPLPALPFADVPVLAGAETGCYGLGTCHRLVGGMDFRTAGRTLEEQLKAQGYTVRFRDDIEAAGSKTYEIRKDGETRYLNVLSAGLNDAVYLVTPQPISLADLQNSDLPRAELEGVLNGLPATTANATQFAEPEAFFTGALPRSETGGKLRLVVSPPDQVLPMLTGQLQSQGFTLIEAGGYGSGLLYEVTKGALTAYLNLVPTSDRSGTVVVLWSNLPESGG
;
A
#
# COMPACT_ATOMS: atom_id res chain seq x y z
N MET A 1 30.82 -24.37 14.89
CA MET A 1 31.57 -23.20 15.36
C MET A 1 30.79 -22.55 16.49
N GLY A 2 31.32 -22.60 17.72
CA GLY A 2 30.62 -22.16 18.93
C GLY A 2 30.61 -20.63 19.06
N LYS A 3 29.42 -20.06 19.33
CA LYS A 3 29.24 -18.63 19.62
C LYS A 3 29.94 -18.31 20.96
N PRO A 4 30.84 -17.32 21.04
CA PRO A 4 31.51 -16.99 22.29
C PRO A 4 30.50 -16.42 23.30
N PRO A 5 30.64 -16.76 24.59
CA PRO A 5 29.75 -16.25 25.63
C PRO A 5 29.85 -14.73 25.75
N ALA A 6 28.68 -14.09 25.86
CA ALA A 6 28.56 -12.64 26.05
C ALA A 6 29.30 -12.22 27.32
N LYS A 7 30.23 -11.28 27.18
CA LYS A 7 30.98 -10.72 28.31
C LYS A 7 30.02 -9.98 29.24
N PRO A 8 30.10 -10.20 30.57
CA PRO A 8 29.27 -9.48 31.53
C PRO A 8 29.57 -7.98 31.44
N ALA A 9 28.51 -7.17 31.43
CA ALA A 9 28.59 -5.72 31.34
C ALA A 9 29.49 -5.17 32.48
N LYS A 10 30.45 -4.34 32.08
CA LYS A 10 31.45 -3.73 32.95
C LYS A 10 30.79 -3.03 34.14
N ASN A 11 31.36 -3.29 35.32
CA ASN A 11 31.03 -2.71 36.61
C ASN A 11 30.78 -1.20 36.51
N VAL A 12 29.55 -0.79 36.78
CA VAL A 12 29.20 0.60 37.06
C VAL A 12 29.98 1.04 38.31
N PRO A 13 30.73 2.17 38.27
CA PRO A 13 31.50 2.67 39.40
C PRO A 13 30.65 2.79 40.66
N ASP A 14 31.19 2.41 41.83
CA ASP A 14 30.43 2.40 43.09
C ASP A 14 29.88 3.78 43.47
N SER A 15 30.55 4.86 43.05
CA SER A 15 30.07 6.24 43.21
C SER A 15 28.78 6.53 42.44
N LEU A 16 28.52 5.82 41.34
CA LEU A 16 27.32 5.99 40.52
C LEU A 16 26.15 5.13 41.02
N ARG A 17 26.43 4.01 41.70
CA ARG A 17 25.39 3.13 42.27
C ARG A 17 24.53 3.84 43.32
N TRP A 18 25.11 4.76 44.07
CA TRP A 18 24.39 5.55 45.08
C TRP A 18 23.37 6.53 44.48
N LEU A 19 23.55 6.96 43.22
CA LEU A 19 22.61 7.87 42.54
C LEU A 19 21.47 7.15 41.82
N ILE A 20 21.69 5.90 41.39
CA ILE A 20 20.68 5.13 40.63
C ILE A 20 19.47 4.78 41.51
N GLN A 21 19.72 4.43 42.77
CA GLN A 21 18.66 3.99 43.69
C GLN A 21 17.63 5.09 43.99
N PRO A 22 18.00 6.34 44.37
CA PRO A 22 17.02 7.41 44.57
C PRO A 22 16.33 7.84 43.27
N ALA A 23 16.99 7.79 42.12
CA ALA A 23 16.37 8.13 40.84
C ALA A 23 15.24 7.17 40.46
N LEU A 24 15.40 5.87 40.75
CA LEU A 24 14.34 4.87 40.57
C LEU A 24 13.13 5.14 41.47
N PHE A 25 13.35 5.48 42.74
CA PHE A 25 12.26 5.84 43.66
C PHE A 25 11.56 7.14 43.26
N ALA A 26 12.30 8.14 42.80
CA ALA A 26 11.72 9.39 42.30
C ALA A 26 10.84 9.13 41.06
N SER A 27 11.29 8.27 40.14
CA SER A 27 10.52 7.88 38.96
C SER A 27 9.23 7.14 39.34
N LEU A 28 9.31 6.20 40.28
CA LEU A 28 8.14 5.46 40.77
C LEU A 28 7.14 6.38 41.48
N GLY A 29 7.65 7.29 42.32
CA GLY A 29 6.83 8.28 43.03
C GLY A 29 6.12 9.24 42.08
N LEU A 30 6.80 9.71 41.02
CA LEU A 30 6.19 10.58 40.02
C LEU A 30 5.07 9.88 39.25
N HIS A 31 5.23 8.60 38.91
CA HIS A 31 4.19 7.81 38.25
C HIS A 31 2.97 7.63 39.15
N VAL A 32 3.17 7.34 40.44
CA VAL A 32 2.06 7.22 41.41
C VAL A 32 1.35 8.56 41.59
N LEU A 33 2.09 9.68 41.65
CA LEU A 33 1.51 11.02 41.75
C LEU A 33 0.67 11.37 40.52
N LEU A 34 1.13 11.03 39.31
CA LEU A 34 0.39 11.24 38.07
C LEU A 34 -0.92 10.44 38.02
N LEU A 35 -0.96 9.24 38.61
CA LEU A 35 -2.17 8.41 38.69
C LEU A 35 -3.17 8.90 39.76
N LEU A 36 -2.71 9.69 40.74
CA LEU A 36 -3.54 10.28 41.79
C LEU A 36 -4.11 11.65 41.43
N LEU A 37 -3.64 12.28 40.34
CA LEU A 37 -4.23 13.51 39.85
C LEU A 37 -5.68 13.24 39.42
N PRO A 38 -6.67 13.98 39.93
CA PRO A 38 -8.05 13.85 39.50
C PRO A 38 -8.10 14.14 38.01
N LEU A 39 -8.43 13.11 37.22
CA LEU A 39 -8.71 13.29 35.80
C LEU A 39 -9.87 14.28 35.70
N PRO A 40 -9.74 15.38 34.93
CA PRO A 40 -10.86 16.29 34.72
C PRO A 40 -12.03 15.47 34.18
N ASP A 41 -13.16 15.54 34.88
CA ASP A 41 -14.38 14.86 34.47
C ASP A 41 -14.62 15.18 33.00
N ARG A 42 -14.53 14.14 32.16
CA ARG A 42 -14.99 14.23 30.78
C ARG A 42 -16.48 14.51 30.87
N SER A 43 -16.84 15.79 30.80
CA SER A 43 -18.20 16.22 30.53
C SER A 43 -18.61 15.58 29.22
N ILE A 44 -19.31 14.44 29.32
CA ILE A 44 -20.01 13.81 28.21
C ILE A 44 -20.85 14.93 27.60
N PRO A 45 -20.63 15.28 26.32
CA PRO A 45 -21.45 16.28 25.66
C PRO A 45 -22.91 15.88 25.85
N GLU A 46 -23.65 16.74 26.53
CA GLU A 46 -25.09 16.62 26.67
C GLU A 46 -25.68 16.41 25.26
N PRO A 47 -26.53 15.39 25.05
CA PRO A 47 -27.12 15.17 23.74
C PRO A 47 -27.91 16.42 23.37
N VAL A 48 -27.35 17.18 22.42
CA VAL A 48 -27.99 18.39 21.87
C VAL A 48 -29.36 17.97 21.38
N ALA A 49 -30.39 18.44 22.08
CA ALA A 49 -31.77 18.33 21.65
C ALA A 49 -31.85 18.89 20.22
N LEU A 50 -32.39 18.08 19.29
CA LEU A 50 -32.76 18.53 17.96
C LEU A 50 -33.67 19.75 18.11
N GLU A 51 -33.11 20.96 17.95
CA GLU A 51 -33.90 22.15 17.74
C GLU A 51 -34.52 22.09 16.34
N ALA A 52 -35.79 22.51 16.32
CA ALA A 52 -36.70 22.40 15.21
C ALA A 52 -36.25 23.23 13.99
N ASP A 53 -36.28 22.56 12.83
CA ASP A 53 -36.80 23.03 11.56
C ASP A 53 -36.78 24.57 11.34
N THR A 54 -35.61 25.09 10.97
CA THR A 54 -35.52 26.46 10.43
C THR A 54 -35.96 26.42 8.97
N GLN A 55 -37.21 26.80 8.75
CA GLN A 55 -37.84 26.99 7.46
C GLN A 55 -37.02 27.94 6.56
N VAL A 56 -36.28 27.39 5.61
CA VAL A 56 -35.50 28.15 4.62
C VAL A 56 -36.45 28.82 3.64
N ARG A 57 -36.58 30.15 3.76
CA ARG A 57 -37.31 31.00 2.82
C ARG A 57 -36.48 31.17 1.55
N VAL A 58 -36.80 30.40 0.51
CA VAL A 58 -36.18 30.52 -0.81
C VAL A 58 -36.63 31.84 -1.45
N THR A 59 -35.70 32.79 -1.60
CA THR A 59 -35.90 34.02 -2.38
C THR A 59 -35.62 33.72 -3.84
N PRO A 60 -36.62 33.72 -4.75
CA PRO A 60 -36.38 33.47 -6.17
C PRO A 60 -35.66 34.65 -6.81
N LEU A 61 -34.59 34.35 -7.57
CA LEU A 61 -33.91 35.35 -8.38
C LEU A 61 -34.76 35.78 -9.59
N PRO A 62 -34.68 37.06 -10.02
CA PRO A 62 -35.41 37.53 -11.19
C PRO A 62 -34.93 36.83 -12.47
N ALA A 63 -35.89 36.38 -13.27
CA ALA A 63 -35.63 35.73 -14.55
C ALA A 63 -34.94 36.69 -15.56
N PRO A 64 -33.92 36.22 -16.30
CA PRO A 64 -33.30 37.00 -17.35
C PRO A 64 -34.27 37.24 -18.52
N ARG A 65 -34.32 38.48 -19.00
CA ARG A 65 -35.08 38.88 -20.19
C ARG A 65 -34.49 38.20 -21.42
N THR A 66 -35.28 37.35 -22.07
CA THR A 66 -34.97 36.75 -23.36
C THR A 66 -35.18 37.75 -24.49
N THR A 67 -34.12 38.07 -25.22
CA THR A 67 -34.17 38.64 -26.57
C THR A 67 -34.64 37.58 -27.57
N PRO A 68 -35.42 37.96 -28.61
CA PRO A 68 -35.83 37.03 -29.65
C PRO A 68 -34.75 36.94 -30.73
N THR A 69 -34.47 35.74 -31.25
CA THR A 69 -34.33 35.43 -32.69
C THR A 69 -33.63 34.09 -32.94
N ALA A 70 -34.29 33.29 -33.78
CA ALA A 70 -33.77 32.33 -34.78
C ALA A 70 -34.25 30.88 -34.55
N SER A 71 -35.20 30.50 -35.41
CA SER A 71 -35.71 29.14 -35.59
C SER A 71 -34.61 28.09 -35.77
N ALA A 72 -34.73 26.99 -35.01
CA ALA A 72 -34.08 25.73 -35.26
C ALA A 72 -35.08 24.57 -35.05
N PRO A 73 -34.88 23.39 -35.68
CA PRO A 73 -35.92 22.40 -35.99
C PRO A 73 -36.33 21.53 -34.80
N PRO A 74 -37.46 20.79 -34.89
CA PRO A 74 -38.04 20.06 -33.77
C PRO A 74 -37.16 18.90 -33.30
N SER A 75 -36.89 18.88 -31.99
CA SER A 75 -36.24 17.78 -31.27
C SER A 75 -37.26 16.67 -30.95
N PRO A 76 -36.87 15.39 -31.01
CA PRO A 76 -37.78 14.26 -30.84
C PRO A 76 -38.33 14.13 -29.41
N THR A 77 -39.60 13.75 -29.37
CA THR A 77 -40.45 13.47 -28.20
C THR A 77 -39.78 12.58 -27.15
N PRO A 78 -39.81 12.93 -25.86
CA PRO A 78 -39.36 12.04 -24.79
C PRO A 78 -40.34 10.87 -24.59
N SER A 79 -39.76 9.68 -24.53
CA SER A 79 -40.41 8.40 -24.24
C SER A 79 -40.93 8.36 -22.78
N PRO A 80 -42.13 7.81 -22.51
CA PRO A 80 -42.71 7.82 -21.18
C PRO A 80 -41.98 6.91 -20.18
N SER A 81 -41.87 7.41 -18.95
CA SER A 81 -41.38 6.72 -17.75
C SER A 81 -42.09 5.39 -17.49
N PRO A 82 -41.37 4.31 -17.15
CA PRO A 82 -41.98 3.08 -16.67
C PRO A 82 -42.55 3.25 -15.25
N SER A 83 -43.75 2.70 -15.05
CA SER A 83 -44.50 2.68 -13.79
C SER A 83 -43.76 1.96 -12.65
N PRO A 84 -43.96 2.37 -11.39
CA PRO A 84 -43.48 1.66 -10.21
C PRO A 84 -44.23 0.34 -10.03
N GLN A 85 -43.48 -0.75 -9.93
CA GLN A 85 -43.97 -2.09 -9.69
C GLN A 85 -44.26 -2.30 -8.19
N PRO A 86 -45.39 -2.91 -7.80
CA PRO A 86 -45.77 -3.09 -6.40
C PRO A 86 -44.87 -4.12 -5.68
N SER A 87 -44.49 -3.79 -4.45
CA SER A 87 -43.78 -4.67 -3.52
C SER A 87 -44.59 -5.92 -3.23
N VAL A 88 -44.02 -7.08 -3.56
CA VAL A 88 -44.58 -8.39 -3.19
C VAL A 88 -43.95 -8.82 -1.86
N LEU A 89 -44.83 -9.07 -0.90
CA LEU A 89 -44.55 -9.57 0.44
C LEU A 89 -43.84 -10.95 0.38
N PRO A 90 -42.75 -11.19 1.14
CA PRO A 90 -42.08 -12.49 1.13
C PRO A 90 -42.90 -13.56 1.88
N THR A 91 -43.29 -14.59 1.13
CA THR A 91 -43.92 -15.82 1.64
C THR A 91 -42.92 -16.63 2.49
N PRO A 92 -43.33 -17.19 3.65
CA PRO A 92 -42.48 -18.04 4.47
C PRO A 92 -42.16 -19.36 3.76
N MET A 93 -40.87 -19.69 3.64
CA MET A 93 -40.42 -20.98 3.09
C MET A 93 -40.74 -22.16 4.04
N PRO A 94 -41.16 -23.32 3.51
CA PRO A 94 -41.35 -24.54 4.29
C PRO A 94 -40.01 -25.19 4.66
N ARG A 95 -39.95 -25.76 5.88
CA ARG A 95 -38.87 -26.60 6.39
C ARG A 95 -38.51 -27.69 5.37
N GLN A 96 -37.28 -27.67 4.85
CA GLN A 96 -36.74 -28.77 4.07
C GLN A 96 -36.44 -29.96 4.98
N ALA A 97 -37.02 -31.11 4.58
CA ALA A 97 -36.76 -32.40 5.17
C ALA A 97 -35.32 -32.86 4.90
N VAL A 98 -34.76 -33.56 5.88
CA VAL A 98 -33.47 -34.25 5.83
C VAL A 98 -33.49 -35.26 4.67
N VAL A 99 -32.75 -34.97 3.60
CA VAL A 99 -32.53 -35.90 2.50
C VAL A 99 -31.46 -36.91 2.93
N GLN A 100 -31.87 -38.17 3.07
CA GLN A 100 -30.98 -39.29 3.33
C GLN A 100 -30.02 -39.51 2.16
N ARG A 101 -28.73 -39.63 2.47
CA ARG A 101 -27.65 -39.91 1.53
C ARG A 101 -27.84 -41.31 0.91
N PRO A 102 -27.92 -41.45 -0.43
CA PRO A 102 -28.01 -42.77 -1.07
C PRO A 102 -26.72 -43.56 -0.85
N ALA A 103 -26.86 -44.84 -0.52
CA ALA A 103 -25.76 -45.79 -0.48
C ALA A 103 -25.14 -45.93 -1.87
N VAL A 104 -23.81 -45.77 -1.93
CA VAL A 104 -23.00 -45.96 -3.13
C VAL A 104 -23.03 -47.44 -3.50
N VAL A 105 -23.79 -47.77 -4.55
CA VAL A 105 -23.75 -49.09 -5.21
C VAL A 105 -22.44 -49.16 -6.01
N ALA A 106 -21.59 -50.14 -5.67
CA ALA A 106 -20.36 -50.44 -6.39
C ALA A 106 -20.67 -50.79 -7.85
N ARG A 107 -20.08 -50.06 -8.80
CA ARG A 107 -20.16 -50.39 -10.23
C ARG A 107 -19.32 -51.63 -10.54
N PRO A 108 -19.80 -52.55 -11.40
CA PRO A 108 -19.02 -53.66 -11.93
C PRO A 108 -17.84 -53.17 -12.78
N PRO A 109 -16.74 -53.93 -12.86
CA PRO A 109 -15.59 -53.60 -13.70
C PRO A 109 -15.97 -53.60 -15.18
N THR A 110 -15.69 -52.49 -15.86
CA THR A 110 -15.87 -52.34 -17.30
C THR A 110 -14.85 -53.22 -18.05
N PRO A 111 -15.25 -53.98 -19.09
CA PRO A 111 -14.34 -54.79 -19.89
C PRO A 111 -13.28 -53.92 -20.59
N GLN A 112 -12.01 -54.30 -20.48
CA GLN A 112 -10.91 -53.69 -21.23
C GLN A 112 -11.09 -53.92 -22.74
N PRO A 113 -10.95 -52.88 -23.58
CA PRO A 113 -10.94 -53.03 -25.03
C PRO A 113 -9.76 -53.90 -25.52
N PRO A 114 -9.91 -54.65 -26.63
CA PRO A 114 -8.84 -55.45 -27.20
C PRO A 114 -7.66 -54.58 -27.63
N ALA A 115 -6.44 -55.03 -27.30
CA ALA A 115 -5.21 -54.40 -27.73
C ALA A 115 -5.11 -54.39 -29.27
N LEU A 116 -4.99 -53.21 -29.86
CA LEU A 116 -4.72 -53.04 -31.28
C LEU A 116 -3.32 -53.59 -31.63
N PRO A 117 -3.15 -54.19 -32.83
CA PRO A 117 -1.87 -54.72 -33.29
C PRO A 117 -0.82 -53.60 -33.45
N ARG A 118 0.36 -53.81 -32.84
CA ARG A 118 1.55 -52.95 -33.03
C ARG A 118 1.97 -52.95 -34.49
N ILE A 119 1.75 -51.83 -35.17
CA ILE A 119 2.38 -51.55 -36.47
C ILE A 119 3.88 -51.38 -36.20
N GLN A 120 4.69 -52.25 -36.81
CA GLN A 120 6.15 -52.18 -36.74
C GLN A 120 6.61 -50.94 -37.51
N SER A 121 7.17 -49.97 -36.80
CA SER A 121 7.81 -48.80 -37.41
C SER A 121 9.08 -49.24 -38.16
N PRO A 122 9.30 -48.73 -39.39
CA PRO A 122 10.50 -49.07 -40.17
C PRO A 122 11.80 -48.59 -39.48
N PRO A 123 12.93 -49.24 -39.78
CA PRO A 123 14.23 -48.92 -39.18
C PRO A 123 14.61 -47.46 -39.47
N ALA A 124 14.93 -46.73 -38.40
CA ALA A 124 15.36 -45.35 -38.47
C ALA A 124 16.65 -45.25 -39.30
N SER A 125 16.58 -44.45 -40.37
CA SER A 125 17.74 -43.99 -41.12
C SER A 125 18.70 -43.23 -40.19
N PRO A 126 20.02 -43.36 -40.32
CA PRO A 126 20.98 -42.71 -39.42
C PRO A 126 20.80 -41.19 -39.49
N SER A 127 20.40 -40.62 -38.35
CA SER A 127 20.25 -39.18 -38.17
C SER A 127 21.62 -38.52 -38.36
N PRO A 128 21.75 -37.48 -39.23
CA PRO A 128 22.99 -36.76 -39.37
C PRO A 128 23.35 -36.10 -38.03
N SER A 129 24.59 -36.34 -37.59
CA SER A 129 25.19 -35.71 -36.41
C SER A 129 24.91 -34.20 -36.44
N PRO A 130 24.19 -33.63 -35.46
CA PRO A 130 23.95 -32.20 -35.42
C PRO A 130 25.30 -31.50 -35.30
N ALA A 131 25.61 -30.67 -36.30
CA ALA A 131 26.67 -29.69 -36.19
C ALA A 131 26.43 -28.85 -34.93
N PRO A 132 27.48 -28.47 -34.18
CA PRO A 132 27.32 -27.64 -32.99
C PRO A 132 26.58 -26.37 -33.39
N LEU A 133 25.33 -26.23 -32.92
CA LEU A 133 24.62 -24.97 -33.01
C LEU A 133 25.47 -23.96 -32.22
N ALA A 134 26.11 -23.05 -32.95
CA ALA A 134 26.58 -21.82 -32.38
C ALA A 134 25.40 -21.20 -31.62
N THR A 135 25.49 -21.20 -30.30
CA THR A 135 24.61 -20.44 -29.43
C THR A 135 24.79 -18.99 -29.83
N LEU A 136 23.95 -18.53 -30.76
CA LEU A 136 23.73 -17.11 -30.96
C LEU A 136 23.12 -16.65 -29.65
N ALA A 137 23.96 -16.11 -28.78
CA ALA A 137 23.52 -15.32 -27.65
C ALA A 137 22.55 -14.30 -28.22
N LEU A 138 21.25 -14.47 -27.95
CA LEU A 138 20.32 -13.40 -28.21
C LEU A 138 20.89 -12.17 -27.48
N PRO A 139 21.02 -11.01 -28.15
CA PRO A 139 21.39 -9.80 -27.45
C PRO A 139 20.41 -9.65 -26.30
N SER A 140 20.94 -9.62 -25.07
CA SER A 140 20.14 -9.29 -23.90
C SER A 140 19.43 -7.99 -24.23
N PRO A 141 18.08 -7.93 -24.20
CA PRO A 141 17.37 -6.71 -24.50
C PRO A 141 17.96 -5.61 -23.62
N ASP A 142 18.37 -4.50 -24.25
CA ASP A 142 18.86 -3.34 -23.50
C ASP A 142 17.86 -3.02 -22.39
N PRO A 143 18.31 -2.85 -21.14
CA PRO A 143 17.41 -2.59 -20.02
C PRO A 143 16.57 -1.37 -20.36
N VAL A 144 15.26 -1.56 -20.48
CA VAL A 144 14.31 -0.46 -20.64
C VAL A 144 14.54 0.47 -19.44
N PRO A 145 14.89 1.74 -19.65
CA PRO A 145 15.09 2.68 -18.56
C PRO A 145 13.84 2.66 -17.69
N LEU A 146 14.00 2.39 -16.39
CA LEU A 146 12.88 2.50 -15.46
C LEU A 146 12.29 3.89 -15.64
N PRO A 147 10.95 4.02 -15.80
CA PRO A 147 10.32 5.33 -15.88
C PRO A 147 10.75 6.13 -14.66
N ALA A 148 11.35 7.30 -14.90
CA ALA A 148 11.81 8.18 -13.83
C ALA A 148 10.62 8.49 -12.94
N LEU A 149 10.79 8.25 -11.63
CA LEU A 149 9.67 8.37 -10.72
C LEU A 149 9.38 9.83 -10.47
N PRO A 150 8.17 10.28 -10.83
CA PRO A 150 7.81 11.66 -10.64
C PRO A 150 7.87 11.92 -9.13
N PHE A 151 8.53 13.00 -8.73
CA PHE A 151 8.65 13.44 -7.33
C PHE A 151 9.60 12.64 -6.41
N ALA A 152 10.47 11.76 -6.94
CA ALA A 152 11.50 11.11 -6.13
C ALA A 152 12.61 12.07 -5.65
N ASP A 153 12.81 13.20 -6.33
CA ASP A 153 13.82 14.21 -6.00
C ASP A 153 13.33 15.29 -5.02
N VAL A 154 12.17 15.09 -4.39
CA VAL A 154 11.65 15.98 -3.35
C VAL A 154 12.69 16.10 -2.23
N PRO A 155 13.05 17.34 -1.84
CA PRO A 155 14.17 17.54 -0.93
C PRO A 155 13.84 17.05 0.48
N VAL A 156 14.82 16.40 1.09
CA VAL A 156 14.74 15.97 2.49
C VAL A 156 15.36 17.06 3.38
N LEU A 157 14.55 17.64 4.26
CA LEU A 157 15.01 18.68 5.19
C LEU A 157 16.02 18.11 6.20
N ALA A 158 16.98 18.94 6.60
CA ALA A 158 17.99 18.55 7.57
C ALA A 158 17.33 18.16 8.91
N GLY A 159 17.71 16.99 9.44
CA GLY A 159 17.14 16.45 10.67
C GLY A 159 15.79 15.75 10.51
N ALA A 160 15.31 15.55 9.28
CA ALA A 160 14.10 14.77 9.04
C ALA A 160 14.38 13.25 9.15
N GLU A 161 13.55 12.55 9.91
CA GLU A 161 13.50 11.09 9.98
C GLU A 161 12.54 10.56 8.91
N THR A 162 12.93 9.51 8.17
CA THR A 162 12.08 8.85 7.17
C THR A 162 11.20 7.77 7.78
N GLY A 163 10.03 7.51 7.18
CA GLY A 163 9.18 6.38 7.56
C GLY A 163 8.13 6.68 8.63
N CYS A 164 7.69 7.93 8.81
CA CYS A 164 6.63 8.21 9.79
C CYS A 164 5.31 7.53 9.43
N TYR A 165 4.62 7.01 10.47
CA TYR A 165 3.34 6.31 10.34
C TYR A 165 3.37 5.15 9.35
N GLY A 166 4.52 4.48 9.22
CA GLY A 166 4.69 3.37 8.28
C GLY A 166 4.63 3.78 6.81
N LEU A 167 4.64 5.07 6.48
CA LEU A 167 4.74 5.56 5.11
C LEU A 167 6.19 5.94 4.83
N GLY A 168 6.82 5.28 3.86
CA GLY A 168 8.25 5.49 3.65
C GLY A 168 8.61 6.86 3.07
N THR A 169 7.66 7.53 2.38
CA THR A 169 7.78 8.90 1.85
C THR A 169 7.40 9.96 2.88
N CYS A 170 7.04 9.55 4.09
CA CYS A 170 6.73 10.44 5.20
C CYS A 170 8.02 10.80 5.92
N HIS A 171 8.23 12.10 6.09
CA HIS A 171 9.37 12.68 6.79
C HIS A 171 8.92 13.41 8.05
N ARG A 172 9.57 13.16 9.18
CA ARG A 172 9.27 13.78 10.47
C ARG A 172 10.43 14.62 10.96
N LEU A 173 10.14 15.85 11.37
CA LEU A 173 11.04 16.78 12.04
C LEU A 173 10.63 16.87 13.51
N VAL A 174 11.56 16.61 14.42
CA VAL A 174 11.33 16.66 15.87
C VAL A 174 12.11 17.81 16.49
N GLY A 175 11.41 18.75 17.14
CA GLY A 175 12.01 19.85 17.91
C GLY A 175 12.93 20.81 17.13
N GLY A 176 12.93 20.76 15.80
CA GLY A 176 13.85 21.53 14.96
C GLY A 176 13.18 22.61 14.11
N MET A 177 11.91 22.42 13.73
CA MET A 177 11.25 23.29 12.77
C MET A 177 9.74 23.10 12.81
N ASP A 178 8.99 24.20 12.98
CA ASP A 178 7.54 24.17 12.87
C ASP A 178 7.07 23.96 11.42
N PHE A 179 5.84 23.49 11.24
CA PHE A 179 5.27 23.16 9.93
C PHE A 179 5.20 24.36 8.96
N ARG A 180 5.09 25.61 9.46
CA ARG A 180 5.04 26.82 8.61
C ARG A 180 6.42 27.12 8.05
N THR A 181 7.44 27.00 8.89
CA THR A 181 8.84 27.17 8.50
C THR A 181 9.25 26.07 7.53
N ALA A 182 8.93 24.81 7.84
CA ALA A 182 9.21 23.66 6.97
C ALA A 182 8.53 23.80 5.60
N GLY A 183 7.26 24.21 5.57
CA GLY A 183 6.53 24.43 4.31
C GLY A 183 7.16 25.51 3.43
N ARG A 184 7.63 26.61 4.02
CA ARG A 184 8.32 27.68 3.28
C ARG A 184 9.65 27.19 2.71
N THR A 185 10.44 26.48 3.52
CA THR A 185 11.73 25.93 3.07
C THR A 185 11.57 24.92 1.93
N LEU A 186 10.59 24.01 2.04
CA LEU A 186 10.29 23.05 0.98
C LEU A 186 9.79 23.74 -0.29
N GLU A 187 8.93 24.74 -0.17
CA GLU A 187 8.46 25.53 -1.32
C GLU A 187 9.62 26.19 -2.08
N GLU A 188 10.55 26.83 -1.36
CA GLU A 188 11.74 27.46 -1.94
C GLU A 188 12.65 26.45 -2.64
N GLN A 189 12.92 25.32 -1.98
CA GLN A 189 13.79 24.26 -2.54
C GLN A 189 13.17 23.58 -3.76
N LEU A 190 11.87 23.28 -3.72
CA LEU A 190 11.16 22.69 -4.86
C LEU A 190 11.15 23.66 -6.06
N LYS A 191 10.89 24.95 -5.84
CA LYS A 191 10.99 25.97 -6.89
C LYS A 191 12.40 26.01 -7.50
N ALA A 192 13.44 25.92 -6.67
CA ALA A 192 14.83 25.86 -7.12
C ALA A 192 15.16 24.60 -7.95
N GLN A 193 14.46 23.48 -7.70
CA GLN A 193 14.55 22.23 -8.48
C GLN A 193 13.68 22.22 -9.75
N GLY A 194 13.01 23.33 -10.07
CA GLY A 194 12.18 23.46 -11.29
C GLY A 194 10.72 23.01 -11.14
N TYR A 195 10.25 22.76 -9.92
CA TYR A 195 8.84 22.48 -9.68
C TYR A 195 7.98 23.73 -9.81
N THR A 196 6.77 23.57 -10.36
CA THR A 196 5.72 24.58 -10.17
C THR A 196 5.02 24.30 -8.85
N VAL A 197 5.14 25.22 -7.88
CA VAL A 197 4.56 25.08 -6.55
C VAL A 197 3.47 26.14 -6.35
N ARG A 198 2.25 25.69 -6.03
CA ARG A 198 1.10 26.54 -5.72
C ARG A 198 0.58 26.24 -4.31
N PHE A 199 0.62 27.21 -3.42
CA PHE A 199 -0.04 27.09 -2.11
C PHE A 199 -1.55 26.97 -2.29
N ARG A 200 -2.18 26.05 -1.55
CA ARG A 200 -3.61 25.77 -1.58
C ARG A 200 -4.25 26.25 -0.28
N ASP A 201 -4.56 27.54 -0.23
CA ASP A 201 -5.21 28.21 0.90
C ASP A 201 -6.67 27.76 1.07
N ASP A 202 -7.30 27.28 -0.01
CA ASP A 202 -8.67 26.74 -0.03
C ASP A 202 -8.86 25.48 0.81
N ILE A 203 -7.77 24.79 1.17
CA ILE A 203 -7.77 23.54 1.95
C ILE A 203 -6.83 23.61 3.17
N GLU A 204 -6.41 24.83 3.56
CA GLU A 204 -5.61 25.02 4.77
C GLU A 204 -6.45 24.68 6.01
N ALA A 205 -5.90 23.84 6.88
CA ALA A 205 -6.47 23.57 8.19
C ALA A 205 -5.53 24.10 9.28
N ALA A 206 -6.07 24.31 10.48
CA ALA A 206 -5.24 24.70 11.62
C ALA A 206 -4.13 23.66 11.85
N GLY A 207 -2.89 24.07 11.65
CA GLY A 207 -1.74 23.17 11.79
C GLY A 207 -1.38 22.38 10.52
N SER A 208 -1.84 22.79 9.33
CA SER A 208 -1.35 22.21 8.08
C SER A 208 -1.04 23.28 7.03
N LYS A 209 -0.16 22.94 6.09
CA LYS A 209 0.02 23.63 4.82
C LYS A 209 0.02 22.61 3.70
N THR A 210 -0.76 22.88 2.66
CA THR A 210 -0.81 22.03 1.48
C THR A 210 -0.38 22.82 0.26
N TYR A 211 0.52 22.22 -0.51
CA TYR A 211 1.04 22.78 -1.75
C TYR A 211 0.73 21.81 -2.89
N GLU A 212 0.15 22.32 -3.96
CA GLU A 212 0.05 21.60 -5.22
C GLU A 212 1.38 21.76 -5.97
N ILE A 213 2.05 20.65 -6.24
CA ILE A 213 3.35 20.62 -6.91
C ILE A 213 3.22 19.95 -8.28
N ARG A 214 3.83 20.54 -9.30
CA ARG A 214 3.81 19.99 -10.67
C ARG A 214 5.21 19.89 -11.25
N LYS A 215 5.49 18.75 -11.88
CA LYS A 215 6.72 18.44 -12.61
C LYS A 215 6.41 17.41 -13.69
N ASP A 216 7.00 17.57 -14.86
CA ASP A 216 6.85 16.64 -16.00
C ASP A 216 5.39 16.34 -16.39
N GLY A 217 4.50 17.32 -16.21
CA GLY A 217 3.06 17.20 -16.51
C GLY A 217 2.23 16.48 -15.45
N GLU A 218 2.85 15.93 -14.41
CA GLU A 218 2.16 15.30 -13.28
C GLU A 218 1.91 16.29 -12.15
N THR A 219 0.82 16.09 -11.40
CA THR A 219 0.44 16.91 -10.25
C THR A 219 0.35 16.03 -9.01
N ARG A 220 0.99 16.47 -7.92
CA ARG A 220 0.90 15.88 -6.58
C ARG A 220 0.66 16.97 -5.53
N TYR A 221 0.44 16.54 -4.29
CA TYR A 221 0.24 17.42 -3.15
C TYR A 221 1.34 17.18 -2.12
N LEU A 222 2.12 18.21 -1.83
CA LEU A 222 3.00 18.25 -0.66
C LEU A 222 2.16 18.71 0.54
N ASN A 223 2.06 17.85 1.54
CA ASN A 223 1.35 18.13 2.79
C ASN A 223 2.39 18.33 3.87
N VAL A 224 2.31 19.44 4.60
CA VAL A 224 3.19 19.78 5.72
C VAL A 224 2.32 20.00 6.95
N LEU A 225 2.38 19.07 7.88
CA LEU A 225 1.44 18.89 8.97
C LEU A 225 2.14 19.12 10.31
N SER A 226 1.47 19.79 11.25
CA SER A 226 1.94 20.02 12.60
C SER A 226 1.76 18.76 13.45
N ALA A 227 2.84 18.11 13.86
CA ALA A 227 2.78 16.91 14.71
C ALA A 227 2.97 17.21 16.21
N GLY A 228 3.20 18.47 16.58
CA GLY A 228 3.43 18.92 17.95
C GLY A 228 3.98 20.34 18.00
N LEU A 229 4.39 20.79 19.19
CA LEU A 229 5.09 22.07 19.36
C LEU A 229 6.48 21.97 18.70
N ASN A 230 6.68 22.65 17.57
CA ASN A 230 7.91 22.61 16.76
C ASN A 230 8.21 21.25 16.11
N ASP A 231 7.19 20.40 15.96
CA ASP A 231 7.27 19.16 15.21
C ASP A 231 6.48 19.29 13.91
N ALA A 232 7.08 18.84 12.81
CA ALA A 232 6.44 18.84 11.50
C ALA A 232 6.55 17.47 10.85
N VAL A 233 5.53 17.09 10.12
CA VAL A 233 5.52 15.90 9.26
C VAL A 233 5.23 16.37 7.85
N TYR A 234 5.99 15.90 6.87
CA TYR A 234 5.70 16.20 5.48
C TYR A 234 5.81 14.97 4.58
N LEU A 235 4.96 14.95 3.56
CA LEU A 235 4.87 13.86 2.58
C LEU A 235 4.21 14.36 1.29
N VAL A 236 4.56 13.71 0.18
CA VAL A 236 3.95 13.94 -1.13
C VAL A 236 2.95 12.84 -1.44
N THR A 237 1.72 13.21 -1.76
CA THR A 237 0.59 12.29 -2.00
C THR A 237 -0.18 12.67 -3.27
N PRO A 238 -0.98 11.75 -3.86
CA PRO A 238 -1.87 12.08 -4.98
C PRO A 238 -2.99 13.05 -4.63
N GLN A 239 -3.36 13.14 -3.34
CA GLN A 239 -4.47 13.97 -2.84
C GLN A 239 -4.07 14.62 -1.51
N PRO A 240 -4.65 15.78 -1.14
CA PRO A 240 -4.45 16.38 0.17
C PRO A 240 -4.79 15.39 1.29
N ILE A 241 -3.97 15.35 2.36
CA ILE A 241 -4.16 14.46 3.49
C ILE A 241 -4.05 15.23 4.82
N SER A 242 -4.89 14.89 5.80
CA SER A 242 -4.80 15.42 7.16
C SER A 242 -3.88 14.59 8.06
N LEU A 243 -3.44 15.16 9.18
CA LEU A 243 -2.67 14.40 10.18
C LEU A 243 -3.47 13.22 10.75
N ALA A 244 -4.79 13.39 10.93
CA ALA A 244 -5.65 12.33 11.43
C ALA A 244 -5.69 11.16 10.44
N ASP A 245 -5.85 11.43 9.14
CA ASP A 245 -5.84 10.38 8.11
C ASP A 245 -4.49 9.67 8.06
N LEU A 246 -3.40 10.43 8.22
CA LEU A 246 -2.05 9.88 8.27
C LEU A 246 -1.85 8.98 9.50
N GLN A 247 -2.31 9.39 10.67
CA GLN A 247 -2.27 8.58 11.90
C GLN A 247 -3.14 7.32 11.80
N ASN A 248 -4.23 7.39 11.02
CA ASN A 248 -5.10 6.25 10.75
C ASN A 248 -4.60 5.36 9.60
N SER A 249 -3.48 5.69 8.95
CA SER A 249 -2.94 4.91 7.82
C SER A 249 -2.39 3.54 8.21
N ASP A 250 -2.13 3.31 9.50
CA ASP A 250 -1.76 2.00 10.05
C ASP A 250 -2.85 0.95 9.82
N LEU A 251 -4.13 1.35 9.74
CA LEU A 251 -5.25 0.43 9.50
C LEU A 251 -5.18 -0.19 8.09
N PRO A 252 -5.15 0.59 6.98
CA PRO A 252 -4.88 0.05 5.66
C PRO A 252 -3.59 -0.79 5.60
N ARG A 253 -2.53 -0.39 6.31
CA ARG A 253 -1.29 -1.18 6.31
C ARG A 253 -1.49 -2.55 6.95
N ALA A 254 -2.16 -2.62 8.10
CA ALA A 254 -2.46 -3.87 8.78
C ALA A 254 -3.37 -4.77 7.93
N GLU A 255 -4.34 -4.19 7.22
CA GLU A 255 -5.20 -4.92 6.28
C GLU A 255 -4.41 -5.48 5.08
N LEU A 256 -3.52 -4.67 4.49
CA LEU A 256 -2.62 -5.10 3.42
C LEU A 256 -1.73 -6.26 3.89
N GLU A 257 -1.11 -6.13 5.08
CA GLU A 257 -0.34 -7.22 5.67
C GLU A 257 -1.21 -8.44 5.96
N GLY A 258 -2.47 -8.26 6.37
CA GLY A 258 -3.45 -9.32 6.56
C GLY A 258 -3.70 -10.12 5.28
N VAL A 259 -3.90 -9.43 4.15
CA VAL A 259 -4.02 -10.07 2.82
C VAL A 259 -2.76 -10.89 2.50
N LEU A 260 -1.58 -10.30 2.68
CA LEU A 260 -0.31 -10.99 2.38
C LEU A 260 -0.03 -12.17 3.32
N ASN A 261 -0.48 -12.11 4.57
CA ASN A 261 -0.36 -13.20 5.53
C ASN A 261 -1.36 -14.34 5.27
N GLY A 262 -2.44 -14.07 4.53
CA GLY A 262 -3.39 -15.07 4.06
C GLY A 262 -2.89 -15.91 2.87
N LEU A 263 -1.76 -15.54 2.28
CA LEU A 263 -1.14 -16.30 1.20
C LEU A 263 -0.62 -17.66 1.72
N PRO A 264 -0.73 -18.75 0.94
CA PRO A 264 -0.09 -20.03 1.26
C PRO A 264 1.42 -19.93 0.99
N ALA A 265 2.13 -19.16 1.82
CA ALA A 265 3.52 -18.80 1.63
C ALA A 265 4.43 -19.31 2.74
N THR A 266 5.71 -19.45 2.41
CA THR A 266 6.80 -19.70 3.36
C THR A 266 7.76 -18.49 3.38
N THR A 267 8.71 -18.45 4.33
CA THR A 267 9.71 -17.37 4.35
C THR A 267 10.73 -17.57 3.23
N ALA A 268 10.93 -16.53 2.42
CA ALA A 268 11.92 -16.55 1.36
C ALA A 268 13.34 -16.27 1.89
N ASN A 269 14.37 -16.79 1.20
CA ASN A 269 15.77 -16.55 1.50
C ASN A 269 16.54 -16.10 0.24
N ALA A 270 17.76 -15.59 0.42
CA ALA A 270 18.56 -15.01 -0.68
C ALA A 270 18.79 -15.97 -1.86
N THR A 271 18.90 -17.29 -1.63
CA THR A 271 19.18 -18.26 -2.71
C THR A 271 18.04 -18.42 -3.71
N GLN A 272 16.84 -17.94 -3.38
CA GLN A 272 15.67 -18.01 -4.24
C GLN A 272 15.59 -16.85 -5.22
N PHE A 273 16.41 -15.81 -5.06
CA PHE A 273 16.41 -14.64 -5.94
C PHE A 273 17.45 -14.79 -7.05
N ALA A 274 17.16 -14.26 -8.24
CA ALA A 274 18.17 -14.09 -9.28
C ALA A 274 19.19 -12.99 -8.91
N GLU A 275 18.71 -11.93 -8.25
CA GLU A 275 19.50 -10.75 -7.82
C GLU A 275 19.34 -10.55 -6.30
N PRO A 276 19.93 -11.40 -5.44
CA PRO A 276 19.74 -11.32 -4.00
C PRO A 276 20.17 -9.99 -3.37
N GLU A 277 21.20 -9.34 -3.90
CA GLU A 277 21.70 -8.04 -3.44
C GLU A 277 20.68 -6.89 -3.55
N ALA A 278 19.68 -7.03 -4.42
CA ALA A 278 18.57 -6.08 -4.51
C ALA A 278 17.65 -6.17 -3.28
N PHE A 279 17.57 -7.31 -2.60
CA PHE A 279 16.63 -7.57 -1.50
C PHE A 279 17.30 -7.74 -0.13
N PHE A 280 18.61 -8.02 -0.11
CA PHE A 280 19.35 -8.35 1.10
C PHE A 280 20.58 -7.46 1.28
N THR A 281 20.87 -7.09 2.52
CA THR A 281 22.15 -6.52 2.95
C THR A 281 22.91 -7.60 3.72
N GLY A 282 23.76 -8.34 3.00
CA GLY A 282 24.37 -9.55 3.51
C GLY A 282 23.35 -10.67 3.70
N ALA A 283 23.19 -11.18 4.92
CA ALA A 283 22.23 -12.25 5.22
C ALA A 283 20.84 -11.74 5.64
N LEU A 284 20.68 -10.44 5.85
CA LEU A 284 19.45 -9.84 6.35
C LEU A 284 18.66 -9.20 5.22
N PRO A 285 17.32 -9.36 5.21
CA PRO A 285 16.47 -8.58 4.33
C PRO A 285 16.70 -7.07 4.55
N ARG A 286 16.61 -6.31 3.46
CA ARG A 286 16.59 -4.84 3.52
C ARG A 286 15.45 -4.35 4.42
N SER A 287 15.73 -3.36 5.26
CA SER A 287 14.77 -2.81 6.24
C SER A 287 13.46 -2.31 5.61
N GLU A 288 13.56 -1.80 4.38
CA GLU A 288 12.49 -1.24 3.57
C GLU A 288 11.42 -2.27 3.22
N THR A 289 11.80 -3.56 3.20
CA THR A 289 10.90 -4.71 2.97
C THR A 289 10.10 -5.11 4.22
N GLY A 290 10.34 -4.44 5.35
CA GLY A 290 9.80 -4.83 6.66
C GLY A 290 10.26 -6.22 7.12
N GLY A 291 11.26 -6.82 6.46
CA GLY A 291 11.78 -8.14 6.76
C GLY A 291 10.87 -9.31 6.36
N LYS A 292 9.76 -9.07 5.65
CA LYS A 292 8.75 -10.08 5.34
C LYS A 292 8.74 -10.44 3.85
N LEU A 293 9.70 -11.27 3.43
CA LEU A 293 9.78 -11.84 2.08
C LEU A 293 9.03 -13.18 2.06
N ARG A 294 8.04 -13.33 1.17
CA ARG A 294 7.10 -14.48 1.17
C ARG A 294 7.25 -15.30 -0.11
N LEU A 295 7.66 -16.55 -0.01
CA LEU A 295 7.70 -17.49 -1.13
C LEU A 295 6.34 -18.18 -1.30
N VAL A 296 5.71 -17.96 -2.45
CA VAL A 296 4.51 -18.67 -2.92
C VAL A 296 4.93 -19.67 -3.99
N VAL A 297 4.56 -20.94 -3.86
CA VAL A 297 4.89 -22.00 -4.83
C VAL A 297 3.93 -21.96 -6.02
N SER A 298 3.95 -20.85 -6.74
CA SER A 298 3.15 -20.58 -7.95
C SER A 298 3.84 -19.50 -8.78
N PRO A 299 3.73 -19.52 -10.11
CA PRO A 299 4.36 -18.53 -10.96
C PRO A 299 3.64 -17.15 -10.89
N PRO A 300 4.32 -16.05 -11.27
CA PRO A 300 3.79 -14.70 -11.03
C PRO A 300 2.44 -14.42 -11.71
N ASP A 301 2.20 -15.00 -12.88
CA ASP A 301 0.96 -14.91 -13.65
C ASP A 301 -0.25 -15.54 -12.94
N GLN A 302 -0.01 -16.44 -11.99
CA GLN A 302 -1.05 -17.02 -11.14
C GLN A 302 -1.19 -16.29 -9.80
N VAL A 303 -0.07 -15.78 -9.26
CA VAL A 303 -0.08 -15.06 -7.97
C VAL A 303 -0.73 -13.68 -8.11
N LEU A 304 -0.49 -12.97 -9.22
CA LEU A 304 -1.01 -11.63 -9.43
C LEU A 304 -2.55 -11.58 -9.44
N PRO A 305 -3.29 -12.37 -10.24
CA PRO A 305 -4.76 -12.31 -10.25
C PRO A 305 -5.39 -12.64 -8.90
N MET A 306 -4.81 -13.59 -8.16
CA MET A 306 -5.24 -13.95 -6.81
C MET A 306 -5.08 -12.77 -5.85
N LEU A 307 -3.90 -12.14 -5.84
CA LEU A 307 -3.64 -10.95 -5.02
C LEU A 307 -4.54 -9.78 -5.40
N THR A 308 -4.66 -9.49 -6.69
CA THR A 308 -5.50 -8.41 -7.20
C THR A 308 -6.95 -8.57 -6.73
N GLY A 309 -7.52 -9.78 -6.84
CA GLY A 309 -8.89 -10.04 -6.36
C GLY A 309 -9.06 -9.83 -4.84
N GLN A 310 -8.08 -10.29 -4.04
CA GLN A 310 -8.11 -10.09 -2.59
C GLN A 310 -7.95 -8.62 -2.20
N LEU A 311 -6.99 -7.92 -2.80
CA LEU A 311 -6.72 -6.51 -2.56
C LEU A 311 -7.92 -5.63 -2.95
N GLN A 312 -8.49 -5.84 -4.14
CA GLN A 312 -9.67 -5.09 -4.59
C GLN A 312 -10.90 -5.36 -3.70
N SER A 313 -11.08 -6.59 -3.20
CA SER A 313 -12.17 -6.89 -2.26
C SER A 313 -12.05 -6.14 -0.93
N GLN A 314 -10.83 -5.72 -0.57
CA GLN A 314 -10.54 -4.89 0.59
C GLN A 314 -10.45 -3.40 0.24
N GLY A 315 -10.77 -2.99 -0.99
CA GLY A 315 -10.76 -1.59 -1.43
C GLY A 315 -9.38 -1.01 -1.73
N PHE A 316 -8.36 -1.86 -1.93
CA PHE A 316 -7.06 -1.41 -2.45
C PHE A 316 -7.10 -1.29 -3.97
N THR A 317 -6.36 -0.32 -4.50
CA THR A 317 -6.04 -0.20 -5.91
C THR A 317 -4.62 -0.69 -6.17
N LEU A 318 -4.42 -1.35 -7.32
CA LEU A 318 -3.15 -1.93 -7.73
C LEU A 318 -2.82 -1.43 -9.14
N ILE A 319 -1.67 -0.77 -9.31
CA ILE A 319 -1.22 -0.21 -10.60
C ILE A 319 0.22 -0.68 -10.85
N GLU A 320 0.55 -1.09 -12.08
CA GLU A 320 1.93 -1.47 -12.43
C GLU A 320 2.86 -0.26 -12.35
N ALA A 321 3.98 -0.42 -11.65
CA ALA A 321 4.95 0.63 -11.34
C ALA A 321 6.35 0.31 -11.91
N GLY A 322 6.45 -0.61 -12.86
CA GLY A 322 7.70 -1.02 -13.51
C GLY A 322 8.23 -2.37 -13.01
N GLY A 323 9.55 -2.51 -12.93
CA GLY A 323 10.21 -3.75 -12.50
C GLY A 323 11.36 -3.49 -11.53
N TYR A 324 11.62 -4.46 -10.65
CA TYR A 324 12.73 -4.41 -9.70
C TYR A 324 13.24 -5.81 -9.36
N GLY A 325 14.55 -6.02 -9.41
CA GLY A 325 15.17 -7.28 -9.00
C GLY A 325 14.63 -8.49 -9.76
N SER A 326 14.52 -8.39 -11.09
CA SER A 326 13.88 -9.36 -12.01
C SER A 326 12.37 -9.59 -11.86
N GLY A 327 11.69 -8.89 -10.94
CA GLY A 327 10.24 -8.97 -10.73
C GLY A 327 9.46 -7.77 -11.26
N LEU A 328 8.13 -7.93 -11.37
CA LEU A 328 7.21 -6.82 -11.66
C LEU A 328 6.82 -6.13 -10.37
N LEU A 329 6.83 -4.79 -10.41
CA LEU A 329 6.50 -3.94 -9.29
C LEU A 329 5.13 -3.32 -9.48
N TYR A 330 4.35 -3.28 -8.40
CA TYR A 330 3.00 -2.71 -8.38
C TYR A 330 2.87 -1.71 -7.24
N GLU A 331 2.33 -0.52 -7.53
CA GLU A 331 1.89 0.43 -6.51
C GLU A 331 0.53 -0.02 -5.96
N VAL A 332 0.47 -0.19 -4.64
CA VAL A 332 -0.73 -0.53 -3.87
C VAL A 332 -1.18 0.70 -3.10
N THR A 333 -2.41 1.16 -3.32
CA THR A 333 -2.94 2.35 -2.65
C THR A 333 -4.29 2.10 -1.98
N LYS A 334 -4.49 2.69 -0.79
CA LYS A 334 -5.79 2.77 -0.09
C LYS A 334 -5.80 3.94 0.88
N GLY A 335 -6.60 4.96 0.57
CA GLY A 335 -6.62 6.22 1.32
C GLY A 335 -5.23 6.88 1.30
N ALA A 336 -4.65 7.04 2.49
CA ALA A 336 -3.32 7.60 2.72
C ALA A 336 -2.17 6.64 2.41
N LEU A 337 -2.43 5.34 2.41
CA LEU A 337 -1.39 4.33 2.25
C LEU A 337 -0.96 4.26 0.79
N THR A 338 0.35 4.40 0.57
CA THR A 338 1.04 3.96 -0.65
C THR A 338 2.13 2.97 -0.24
N ALA A 339 2.09 1.78 -0.83
CA ALA A 339 3.12 0.75 -0.67
C ALA A 339 3.42 0.11 -2.02
N TYR A 340 4.50 -0.66 -2.12
CA TYR A 340 4.87 -1.31 -3.38
C TYR A 340 4.98 -2.82 -3.20
N LEU A 341 4.32 -3.56 -4.08
CA LEU A 341 4.33 -5.01 -4.09
C LEU A 341 5.18 -5.49 -5.26
N ASN A 342 6.26 -6.20 -4.99
CA ASN A 342 7.12 -6.78 -6.01
C ASN A 342 6.87 -8.29 -6.11
N LEU A 343 6.58 -8.77 -7.31
CA LEU A 343 6.40 -10.18 -7.64
C LEU A 343 7.64 -10.69 -8.38
N VAL A 344 8.54 -11.32 -7.64
CA VAL A 344 9.84 -11.76 -8.13
C VAL A 344 9.80 -13.25 -8.43
N PRO A 345 9.98 -13.71 -9.68
CA PRO A 345 10.09 -15.14 -9.95
C PRO A 345 11.32 -15.70 -9.24
N THR A 346 11.22 -16.92 -8.70
CA THR A 346 12.39 -17.58 -8.12
C THR A 346 13.43 -17.91 -9.19
N SER A 347 14.70 -18.02 -8.80
CA SER A 347 15.82 -18.33 -9.71
C SER A 347 15.63 -19.66 -10.46
N ASP A 348 14.96 -20.63 -9.84
CA ASP A 348 14.57 -21.92 -10.41
C ASP A 348 13.19 -21.90 -11.12
N ARG A 349 12.49 -20.77 -11.11
CA ARG A 349 11.14 -20.55 -11.63
C ARG A 349 10.06 -21.49 -11.04
N SER A 350 10.32 -22.08 -9.86
CA SER A 350 9.35 -22.93 -9.16
C SER A 350 8.28 -22.14 -8.39
N GLY A 351 8.49 -20.84 -8.17
CA GLY A 351 7.54 -20.00 -7.47
C GLY A 351 7.76 -18.50 -7.68
N THR A 352 7.11 -17.72 -6.81
CA THR A 352 7.16 -16.27 -6.77
C THR A 352 7.46 -15.82 -5.36
N VAL A 353 8.45 -14.96 -5.18
CA VAL A 353 8.67 -14.24 -3.95
C VAL A 353 7.90 -12.91 -3.99
N VAL A 354 6.96 -12.77 -3.06
CA VAL A 354 6.18 -11.56 -2.85
C VAL A 354 6.89 -10.68 -1.83
N VAL A 355 7.27 -9.48 -2.23
CA VAL A 355 7.96 -8.50 -1.39
C VAL A 355 7.08 -7.27 -1.22
N LEU A 356 6.83 -6.87 0.02
CA LEU A 356 6.16 -5.61 0.33
C LEU A 356 7.21 -4.57 0.69
N TRP A 357 7.24 -3.48 -0.04
CA TRP A 357 8.11 -2.34 0.22
C TRP A 357 7.32 -1.17 0.79
N SER A 358 7.89 -0.53 1.81
CA SER A 358 7.33 0.70 2.38
C SER A 358 7.64 1.93 1.54
N ASN A 359 8.61 1.81 0.63
CA ASN A 359 9.07 2.81 -0.30
C ASN A 359 9.23 2.19 -1.67
N LEU A 360 9.28 3.04 -2.68
CA LEU A 360 9.63 2.61 -4.01
C LEU A 360 11.10 2.18 -4.02
N PRO A 361 11.42 0.91 -4.30
CA PRO A 361 12.81 0.47 -4.31
C PRO A 361 13.61 1.18 -5.40
N GLU A 362 14.69 1.85 -5.02
CA GLU A 362 15.65 2.43 -5.96
C GLU A 362 16.43 1.30 -6.64
N SER A 363 16.42 1.27 -7.97
CA SER A 363 17.32 0.40 -8.74
C SER A 363 18.75 0.76 -8.35
N GLY A 364 19.40 -0.12 -7.57
CA GLY A 364 20.79 0.08 -7.19
C GLY A 364 21.63 0.19 -8.46
N GLY A 365 22.24 1.36 -8.65
CA GLY A 365 23.20 1.62 -9.73
C GLY A 365 24.55 0.96 -9.48
#